data_AF-A0A2A5GDW6-F1
#
_entry.id   AF-A0A2A5GDW6-F1
#
_cell.length_a   1.000
_cell.length_b   1.000
_cell.length_c   1.000
_cell.angle_alpha   90.00
_cell.angle_beta   90.00
_cell.angle_gamma   90.00
#
_symmetry.space_group_name_H-M   'P 1'
#
loop_
_entity.id
_entity.type
_entity.pdbx_description
1 polymer ?
#
loop_
_entity_poly.entity_id
_entity_poly.type
_entity_poly.pdbx_seq_one_letter_code
_entity_poly.pdbx_strand_id
1 'polypeptide(L)'
;MGTQVKPAFDSSKQRDGTRQVELEEQGNQYKTIDRSMNRQHLVAKAVRKFKITTDSNHPQPVAPNLLRQNFTADPLNQRWAGDITYLYTSEGWLYLVVI
;
A
#
# COMPACT_ATOMS: atom_id res chain seq x y z
N MET A 1 -1.13 -0.12 36.94
CA MET A 1 -1.17 -1.20 35.91
C MET A 1 -1.10 -0.53 34.55
N GLY A 2 -0.07 -0.84 33.77
CA GLY A 2 0.22 -0.11 32.53
C GLY A 2 -0.71 -0.50 31.40
N THR A 3 -1.26 0.49 30.71
CA THR A 3 -2.01 0.36 29.46
C THR A 3 -1.23 -0.52 28.46
N GLN A 4 -1.79 -1.67 28.06
CA GLN A 4 -1.15 -2.61 27.14
C GLN A 4 -1.21 -2.12 25.68
N VAL A 5 -0.44 -1.07 25.37
CA VAL A 5 -0.44 -0.43 24.04
C VAL A 5 0.26 -1.29 22.98
N LYS A 6 1.32 -2.03 23.34
CA LYS A 6 2.09 -2.83 22.37
C LYS A 6 1.29 -3.98 21.75
N PRO A 7 0.52 -4.79 22.51
CA PRO A 7 -0.33 -5.81 21.90
C PRO A 7 -1.35 -5.24 20.90
N ALA A 8 -2.04 -4.15 21.26
CA ALA A 8 -2.98 -3.49 20.36
C ALA A 8 -2.29 -2.92 19.10
N PHE A 9 -1.10 -2.32 19.27
CA PHE A 9 -0.27 -1.85 18.17
C PHE A 9 0.23 -2.98 17.25
N ASP A 10 0.60 -4.12 17.81
CA ASP A 10 1.03 -5.29 17.03
C ASP A 10 -0.16 -5.94 16.30
N SER A 11 -1.34 -6.02 16.93
CA SER A 11 -2.59 -6.48 16.31
C SER A 11 -3.02 -5.64 15.10
N SER A 12 -2.75 -4.33 15.11
CA SER A 12 -2.97 -3.43 13.96
C SER A 12 -1.91 -3.55 12.85
N LYS A 13 -1.01 -4.53 12.96
CA LYS A 13 0.16 -4.67 12.07
C LYS A 13 1.03 -3.41 12.07
N GLN A 14 1.07 -2.72 13.22
CA GLN A 14 1.86 -1.50 13.45
C GLN A 14 1.39 -0.31 12.60
N ARG A 15 0.14 -0.30 12.14
CA ARG A 15 -0.40 0.78 11.28
C ARG A 15 -1.07 1.88 12.08
N ASP A 16 -1.59 1.53 13.25
CA ASP A 16 -2.37 2.46 14.05
C ASP A 16 -1.45 3.37 14.87
N GLY A 17 -1.68 4.67 14.74
CA GLY A 17 -1.03 5.67 15.58
C GLY A 17 -1.79 5.92 16.89
N THR A 18 -1.30 6.87 17.69
CA THR A 18 -1.84 7.26 19.00
C THR A 18 -3.37 7.40 19.08
N ARG A 19 -4.02 7.89 18.01
CA ARG A 19 -5.48 8.11 17.97
C ARG A 19 -6.29 6.88 17.56
N GLN A 20 -5.64 5.90 16.92
CA GLN A 20 -6.27 4.74 16.30
C GLN A 20 -6.06 3.45 17.09
N VAL A 21 -5.04 3.38 17.95
CA VAL A 21 -4.84 2.21 18.83
C VAL A 21 -6.06 2.04 19.71
N GLU A 22 -6.89 1.03 19.44
CA GLU A 22 -8.06 0.68 20.24
C GLU A 22 -7.65 -0.13 21.46
N LEU A 23 -8.11 0.32 22.63
CA LEU A 23 -7.88 -0.36 23.90
C LEU A 23 -9.24 -0.76 24.48
N GLU A 24 -9.46 -2.07 24.62
CA GLU A 24 -10.77 -2.64 24.98
C GLU A 24 -11.23 -2.27 26.40
N GLU A 25 -10.33 -1.85 27.31
CA GLU A 25 -10.66 -1.80 28.74
C GLU A 25 -10.58 -0.45 29.47
N GLN A 26 -9.99 0.63 28.92
CA GLN A 26 -9.72 1.83 29.74
C GLN A 26 -10.07 3.20 29.15
N GLY A 27 -10.72 3.24 27.99
CA GLY A 27 -10.97 4.50 27.30
C GLY A 27 -9.67 5.08 26.72
N ASN A 28 -9.74 5.50 25.46
CA ASN A 28 -8.59 6.00 24.72
C ASN A 28 -8.22 7.43 25.13
N GLN A 29 -7.59 7.59 26.29
CA GLN A 29 -6.94 8.86 26.60
C GLN A 29 -5.68 8.99 25.75
N TYR A 30 -5.79 9.73 24.64
CA TYR A 30 -4.73 9.87 23.63
C TYR A 30 -3.35 10.21 24.24
N LYS A 31 -3.28 11.06 25.28
CA LYS A 31 -2.02 11.42 25.94
C LYS A 31 -1.33 10.23 26.61
N THR A 32 -2.11 9.30 27.16
CA THR A 32 -1.61 8.10 27.83
C THR A 32 -1.07 7.10 26.81
N ILE A 33 -1.78 6.93 25.69
CA ILE A 33 -1.32 6.11 24.57
C ILE A 33 -0.04 6.71 23.97
N ASP A 34 -0.02 8.03 23.74
CA ASP A 34 1.13 8.73 23.15
C ASP A 34 2.39 8.53 24.01
N ARG A 35 2.26 8.76 25.31
CA ARG A 35 3.36 8.60 26.27
C ARG A 35 3.82 7.14 26.33
N SER A 36 2.91 6.19 26.19
CA SER A 36 3.22 4.76 26.17
C SER A 36 3.90 4.32 24.87
N MET A 37 3.46 4.83 23.71
CA MET A 37 4.10 4.58 22.41
C MET A 37 5.51 5.18 22.38
N ASN A 38 5.68 6.42 22.86
CA ASN A 38 6.99 7.07 22.97
C ASN A 38 7.95 6.29 23.89
N ARG A 39 7.49 5.86 25.08
CA ARG A 39 8.31 5.05 26.01
C ARG A 39 8.74 3.71 25.40
N GLN A 40 7.95 3.14 24.51
CA GLN A 40 8.20 1.84 23.88
C GLN A 40 8.79 1.96 22.47
N HIS A 41 9.10 3.19 22.02
CA HIS A 41 9.61 3.48 20.69
C HIS A 41 8.74 2.91 19.55
N LEU A 42 7.42 2.92 19.72
CA LEU A 42 6.47 2.44 18.73
C LEU A 42 6.16 3.57 17.74
N VAL A 43 6.39 3.33 16.45
CA VAL A 43 6.11 4.29 15.38
C VAL A 43 5.22 3.62 14.34
N ALA A 44 4.06 4.22 14.06
CA ALA A 44 3.12 3.71 13.08
C ALA A 44 3.74 3.68 11.68
N LYS A 45 3.57 2.57 10.98
CA LYS A 45 3.94 2.40 9.58
C LYS A 45 3.03 3.27 8.72
N ALA A 46 3.61 4.24 8.03
CA ALA A 46 2.91 4.98 7.01
C ALA A 46 2.60 4.06 5.83
N VAL A 47 1.34 3.62 5.70
CA VAL A 47 0.88 2.87 4.54
C VAL A 47 0.28 3.85 3.54
N ARG A 48 0.84 3.91 2.32
CA ARG A 48 0.22 4.65 1.22
C ARG A 48 -1.15 4.02 0.96
N LYS A 49 -2.20 4.83 0.88
CA LYS A 49 -3.55 4.32 0.56
C LYS A 49 -3.48 3.50 -0.72
N PHE A 50 -4.01 2.29 -0.68
CA PHE A 50 -4.20 1.47 -1.87
C PHE A 50 -5.11 2.24 -2.84
N LYS A 51 -4.66 2.39 -4.09
CA LYS A 51 -5.42 3.06 -5.14
C LYS A 51 -5.66 2.05 -6.24
N ILE A 52 -6.94 1.76 -6.50
CA ILE A 52 -7.35 0.97 -7.64
C ILE A 52 -7.15 1.85 -8.88
N THR A 53 -6.22 1.49 -9.75
CA THR A 53 -5.95 2.20 -11.01
C THR A 53 -6.76 1.64 -12.17
N THR A 54 -7.32 0.44 -12.01
CA THR A 54 -7.99 -0.31 -13.07
C THR A 54 -9.28 -0.88 -12.53
N ASP A 55 -10.41 -0.49 -13.13
CA ASP A 55 -11.69 -1.12 -12.87
C ASP A 55 -11.81 -2.36 -13.77
N SER A 56 -11.59 -3.54 -13.20
CA SER A 56 -11.78 -4.81 -13.91
C SER A 56 -13.24 -5.29 -13.91
N ASN A 57 -14.13 -4.61 -13.19
CA ASN A 57 -15.55 -4.97 -13.10
C ASN A 57 -16.39 -4.06 -14.00
N HIS A 58 -16.16 -4.18 -15.31
CA HIS A 58 -16.86 -3.41 -16.32
C HIS A 58 -17.66 -4.33 -17.27
N PRO A 59 -18.75 -3.85 -17.88
CA PRO A 59 -19.52 -4.62 -18.86
C PRO A 59 -18.87 -4.68 -20.26
N GLN A 60 -17.72 -4.04 -20.46
CA GLN A 60 -17.02 -4.03 -21.74
C GLN A 60 -16.35 -5.40 -22.02
N PRO A 61 -16.16 -5.77 -23.30
CA PRO A 61 -15.46 -7.00 -23.67
C PRO A 61 -14.04 -7.05 -23.07
N VAL A 62 -13.73 -8.10 -22.33
CA VAL A 62 -12.39 -8.35 -21.78
C VAL A 62 -11.60 -9.19 -22.78
N ALA A 63 -10.47 -8.66 -23.27
CA ALA A 63 -9.57 -9.42 -24.13
C ALA A 63 -8.92 -10.57 -23.35
N PRO A 64 -8.74 -11.76 -23.95
CA PRO A 64 -8.10 -12.88 -23.27
C PRO A 64 -6.62 -12.56 -22.98
N ASN A 65 -6.17 -12.80 -21.74
CA ASN A 65 -4.75 -12.74 -21.39
C ASN A 65 -4.02 -13.96 -21.99
N LEU A 66 -3.47 -13.80 -23.19
CA LEU A 66 -2.76 -14.85 -23.93
C LEU A 66 -1.38 -15.16 -23.32
N LEU A 67 -0.72 -14.19 -22.69
CA LEU A 67 0.63 -14.36 -22.15
C LEU A 67 0.63 -15.12 -20.83
N ARG A 68 -0.33 -14.85 -19.93
CA ARG A 68 -0.37 -15.42 -18.57
C ARG A 68 1.00 -15.35 -17.85
N GLN A 69 1.71 -14.24 -18.03
CA GLN A 69 3.08 -14.01 -17.52
C GLN A 69 4.15 -14.98 -18.05
N ASN A 70 3.86 -15.77 -19.07
CA ASN A 70 4.86 -16.52 -19.81
C ASN A 70 5.48 -15.58 -20.86
N PHE A 71 6.76 -15.27 -20.73
CA PHE A 71 7.51 -14.41 -21.66
C PHE A 71 8.50 -15.20 -22.53
N THR A 72 8.61 -16.52 -22.35
CA THR A 72 9.49 -17.38 -23.15
C THR A 72 8.98 -17.50 -24.58
N ALA A 73 9.81 -17.20 -25.59
CA ALA A 73 9.47 -17.34 -27.00
C ALA A 73 10.62 -18.02 -27.76
N ASP A 74 10.30 -19.01 -28.61
CA ASP A 74 11.32 -19.69 -29.42
C ASP A 74 11.74 -18.85 -30.64
N PRO A 75 10.80 -18.27 -31.41
CA PRO A 75 11.13 -17.30 -32.45
C PRO A 75 11.10 -15.86 -31.92
N LEU A 76 11.87 -15.00 -32.60
CA LEU A 76 11.84 -13.55 -32.37
C LEU A 76 10.44 -12.96 -32.60
N ASN A 77 10.17 -11.82 -31.97
CA ASN A 77 8.97 -10.99 -32.16
C ASN A 77 7.62 -11.65 -31.86
N GLN A 78 7.57 -12.74 -31.09
CA GLN A 78 6.31 -13.38 -30.67
C GLN A 78 5.67 -12.74 -29.44
N ARG A 79 6.48 -12.09 -28.59
CA ARG A 79 6.03 -11.51 -27.31
C ARG A 79 6.80 -10.22 -27.06
N TRP A 80 6.08 -9.17 -26.70
CA TRP A 80 6.62 -7.84 -26.44
C TRP A 80 6.11 -7.40 -25.07
N ALA A 81 6.96 -6.80 -24.26
CA ALA A 81 6.61 -6.30 -22.94
C ALA A 81 7.20 -4.91 -22.80
N GLY A 82 6.33 -3.91 -22.62
CA GLY A 82 6.74 -2.55 -22.38
C GLY A 82 6.24 -2.04 -21.04
N ASP A 83 6.86 -0.97 -20.56
CA ASP A 83 6.41 -0.23 -19.38
C ASP A 83 6.23 1.25 -19.72
N ILE A 84 5.30 1.89 -18.99
CA ILE A 84 5.08 3.33 -19.07
C ILE A 84 5.38 3.95 -17.72
N THR A 85 6.36 4.84 -17.70
CA THR A 85 6.73 5.62 -16.51
C THR A 85 6.22 7.05 -16.63
N TYR A 86 5.49 7.51 -15.61
CA TYR A 86 5.00 8.88 -15.50
C TYR A 86 6.02 9.72 -14.74
N LEU A 87 6.60 10.71 -15.42
CA LEU A 87 7.61 11.60 -14.85
C LEU A 87 6.98 12.97 -14.62
N TYR A 88 7.02 13.45 -13.38
CA TYR A 88 6.58 14.80 -13.07
C TYR A 88 7.76 15.78 -13.18
N THR A 89 7.56 16.86 -13.94
CA THR A 89 8.56 17.93 -14.15
C THR A 89 7.96 19.30 -13.84
N SER A 90 8.79 20.35 -13.83
CA SER A 90 8.33 21.74 -13.69
C SER A 90 7.41 22.20 -14.82
N GLU A 91 7.48 21.53 -15.98
CA GLU A 91 6.66 21.82 -17.16
C GLU A 91 5.37 20.96 -17.20
N GLY A 92 5.22 20.01 -16.27
CA GLY A 92 4.08 19.12 -16.19
C GLY A 92 4.45 17.63 -16.30
N TRP A 93 3.47 16.82 -16.69
CA TRP A 93 3.61 15.37 -16.79
C TRP A 93 4.25 14.96 -18.12
N LEU A 94 5.32 14.19 -18.04
CA LEU A 94 5.91 13.47 -19.16
C LEU A 94 5.61 11.98 -19.04
N TYR A 95 5.46 11.33 -20.20
CA TYR A 95 5.14 9.91 -20.31
C TYR A 95 6.28 9.23 -21.07
N LEU A 96 7.08 8.42 -20.37
CA LEU A 96 8.18 7.64 -20.95
C LEU A 96 7.70 6.23 -21.24
N VAL A 97 7.96 5.73 -22.46
CA VAL A 97 7.63 4.37 -22.88
C VAL A 97 8.92 3.60 -23.19
N VAL A 98 9.04 2.40 -22.63
CA VAL A 98 10.11 1.44 -22.95
C VAL A 98 9.46 0.16 -23.47
N ILE A 99 10.05 -0.48 -24.46
CA ILE A 99 9.56 -1.68 -25.16
C ILE A 99 10.66 -2.75 -25.17
#